data_AF-A0A7F8QBZ1-F1
#
_entry.id   AF-A0A7F8QBZ1-F1
#
_cell.length_a   1.000
_cell.length_b   1.000
_cell.length_c   1.000
_cell.angle_alpha   90.00
_cell.angle_beta   90.00
_cell.angle_gamma   90.00
#
_symmetry.space_group_name_H-M   'P 1'
#
loop_
_entity.id
_entity.type
_entity.pdbx_description
1 polymer ?
#
loop_
_entity_poly.entity_id
_entity_poly.type
_entity_poly.pdbx_seq_one_letter_code
_entity_poly.pdbx_strand_id
1 'polypeptide(L)'
;MEAAHLLPAADVLNRFSVRVESGLRPEQVSGARERYGPNELPTEEGKSLWELVLEQFEDLLVRILLLAALVSFVLACFEEGEETATAFVEPLVIMLILVANAIVGVWQERNAESAIEALKEYEPEMGKVIRSDRKGVQRVRARDIVPGDIVEVAVGDKVPADLRLIEIKSTTLRVDQSILTGESVSVTKHTDAILDPRAVNQDKKNMLFSGTNIASGKALGVAVATGLRTELGKIRSQMAAVEPERTPLQRKLDEFGQQLSRAISVICVAVWIINISHFADPAHGGSWLHGAVYYFKIAVALAVAAIPEGLPAVITTCLALGTRRMARKNAIVRSLPSVETLGCTSVICSDKTGTLTTNQMSVCRMFVVAEAEAGSCRLHEFTVSGTTYAPEGEV
;
A
#
# COMPACT_ATOMS: atom_id res chain seq x y z
N MET A 1 -3.49 -25.70 -2.15
CA MET A 1 -2.73 -26.85 -1.62
C MET A 1 -1.33 -26.35 -1.27
N GLU A 2 -1.04 -26.12 0.01
CA GLU A 2 0.15 -25.35 0.41
C GLU A 2 1.48 -26.10 0.28
N ALA A 3 1.47 -27.42 0.45
CA ALA A 3 2.67 -28.25 0.41
C ALA A 3 2.85 -29.01 -0.92
N ALA A 4 2.45 -28.41 -2.05
CA ALA A 4 2.51 -29.08 -3.35
C ALA A 4 3.95 -29.37 -3.82
N HIS A 5 4.94 -28.62 -3.33
CA HIS A 5 6.36 -28.83 -3.65
C HIS A 5 6.92 -30.15 -3.10
N LEU A 6 6.31 -30.69 -2.03
CA LEU A 6 6.70 -31.96 -1.41
C LEU A 6 6.30 -33.19 -2.23
N LEU A 7 5.31 -33.03 -3.10
CA LEU A 7 4.68 -34.16 -3.76
C LEU A 7 5.19 -34.31 -5.20
N PRO A 8 5.30 -35.55 -5.69
CA PRO A 8 5.40 -35.84 -7.12
C PRO A 8 4.21 -35.24 -7.88
N ALA A 9 4.42 -34.84 -9.13
CA ALA A 9 3.37 -34.24 -9.96
C ALA A 9 2.13 -35.15 -10.09
N ALA A 10 2.33 -36.47 -10.16
CA ALA A 10 1.26 -37.46 -10.24
C ALA A 10 0.31 -37.41 -9.02
N ASP A 11 0.83 -37.23 -7.81
CA ASP A 11 0.02 -37.19 -6.59
C ASP A 11 -0.79 -35.90 -6.49
N VAL A 12 -0.21 -34.79 -6.96
CA VAL A 12 -0.93 -33.50 -7.05
C VAL A 12 -2.08 -33.62 -8.05
N LEU A 13 -1.84 -34.21 -9.23
CA LEU A 13 -2.87 -34.45 -10.23
C LEU A 13 -3.99 -35.36 -9.72
N ASN A 14 -3.63 -36.43 -9.01
CA ASN A 14 -4.60 -37.34 -8.38
C ASN A 14 -5.48 -36.63 -7.36
N ARG A 15 -4.90 -35.72 -6.57
CA ARG A 15 -5.63 -34.98 -5.53
C ARG A 15 -6.64 -33.99 -6.12
N PHE A 16 -6.36 -33.42 -7.28
CA PHE A 16 -7.31 -32.61 -8.04
C PHE A 16 -8.19 -33.43 -9.00
N SER A 17 -7.96 -34.75 -9.11
CA SER A 17 -8.67 -35.66 -10.02
C SER A 17 -8.66 -35.15 -11.47
N VAL A 18 -7.48 -34.77 -11.94
CA VAL A 18 -7.23 -34.18 -13.26
C VAL A 18 -6.20 -34.99 -14.04
N ARG A 19 -6.41 -35.09 -15.36
CA ARG A 19 -5.43 -35.65 -16.31
C ARG A 19 -4.77 -34.53 -17.10
N VAL A 20 -3.47 -34.66 -17.36
CA VAL A 20 -2.67 -33.62 -18.04
C VAL A 20 -3.20 -33.29 -19.44
N GLU A 21 -3.64 -34.29 -20.20
CA GLU A 21 -4.07 -34.14 -21.60
C GLU A 21 -5.45 -33.49 -21.76
N SER A 22 -6.34 -33.70 -20.78
CA SER A 22 -7.73 -33.24 -20.85
C SER A 22 -8.03 -32.09 -19.90
N GLY A 23 -7.21 -31.87 -18.87
CA GLY A 23 -7.44 -30.82 -17.88
C GLY A 23 -8.73 -31.00 -17.06
N LEU A 24 -9.23 -29.90 -16.51
CA LEU A 24 -10.48 -29.88 -15.74
C LEU A 24 -11.71 -29.91 -16.65
N ARG A 25 -12.79 -30.54 -16.17
CA ARG A 25 -14.12 -30.42 -16.79
C ARG A 25 -14.83 -29.13 -16.40
N PRO A 26 -15.72 -28.57 -17.23
CA PRO A 26 -16.47 -27.36 -16.90
C PRO A 26 -17.19 -27.41 -15.55
N GLU A 27 -17.76 -28.56 -15.18
CA GLU A 27 -18.43 -28.71 -13.88
C GLU A 27 -17.44 -28.63 -12.72
N GLN A 28 -16.23 -29.19 -12.89
CA GLN A 28 -15.16 -29.09 -11.89
C GLN A 28 -14.62 -27.66 -11.78
N VAL A 29 -14.56 -26.92 -12.89
CA VAL A 29 -14.17 -25.51 -12.88
C VAL A 29 -15.18 -24.68 -12.11
N SER A 30 -16.49 -24.88 -12.35
CA SER A 30 -17.54 -24.15 -11.62
C SER A 30 -17.51 -24.46 -10.11
N GLY A 31 -17.42 -25.74 -9.73
CA GLY A 31 -17.33 -26.14 -8.32
C GLY A 31 -16.04 -25.67 -7.65
N ALA A 32 -14.91 -25.66 -8.36
CA ALA A 32 -13.67 -25.09 -7.86
C ALA A 32 -13.77 -23.56 -7.70
N ARG A 33 -14.44 -22.86 -8.62
CA ARG A 33 -14.65 -21.41 -8.55
C ARG A 33 -15.52 -21.03 -7.35
N GLU A 34 -16.57 -21.78 -7.06
CA GLU A 34 -17.40 -21.56 -5.87
C GLU A 34 -16.62 -21.81 -4.58
N ARG A 35 -15.77 -22.85 -4.56
CA ARG A 35 -15.00 -23.21 -3.36
C ARG A 35 -13.81 -22.29 -3.10
N TYR A 36 -13.13 -21.88 -4.16
CA TYR A 36 -11.85 -21.19 -4.07
C TYR A 36 -11.94 -19.69 -4.37
N GLY A 37 -13.01 -19.23 -5.01
CA GLY A 37 -13.14 -17.86 -5.48
C GLY A 37 -12.35 -17.59 -6.77
N PRO A 38 -12.43 -16.34 -7.29
CA PRO A 38 -11.65 -15.92 -8.45
C PRO A 38 -10.15 -15.85 -8.14
N ASN A 39 -9.32 -16.03 -9.17
CA ASN A 39 -7.87 -15.84 -9.09
C ASN A 39 -7.49 -14.37 -9.31
N GLU A 40 -7.91 -13.53 -8.38
CA GLU A 40 -7.57 -12.11 -8.37
C GLU A 40 -7.34 -11.70 -6.92
N LEU A 41 -6.47 -10.71 -6.72
CA LEU A 41 -6.29 -10.15 -5.40
C LEU A 41 -7.40 -9.12 -5.12
N PRO A 42 -8.10 -9.21 -3.97
CA PRO A 42 -9.29 -8.39 -3.71
C PRO A 42 -8.94 -6.92 -3.71
N THR A 43 -9.67 -6.12 -4.49
CA THR A 43 -9.55 -4.67 -4.45
C THR A 43 -9.94 -4.18 -3.07
N GLU A 44 -9.06 -3.43 -2.41
CA GLU A 44 -9.49 -2.65 -1.26
C GLU A 44 -10.52 -1.64 -1.78
N GLU A 45 -11.72 -1.69 -1.19
CA GLU A 45 -12.70 -0.65 -1.40
C GLU A 45 -12.14 0.59 -0.71
N GLY A 46 -11.56 1.50 -1.48
CA GLY A 46 -11.13 2.80 -0.97
C GLY A 46 -12.33 3.50 -0.34
N LYS A 47 -12.07 4.31 0.68
CA LYS A 47 -13.15 5.06 1.36
C LYS A 47 -13.90 5.88 0.34
N SER A 48 -15.22 5.87 0.41
CA SER A 48 -16.04 6.70 -0.48
C SER A 48 -15.74 8.18 -0.21
N LEU A 49 -15.90 9.04 -1.23
CA LEU A 49 -15.71 10.49 -1.05
C LEU A 49 -16.60 11.05 0.07
N TRP A 50 -17.76 10.43 0.31
CA TRP A 50 -18.66 10.84 1.37
C TRP A 50 -18.15 10.47 2.76
N GLU A 51 -17.61 9.27 2.93
CA GLU A 51 -16.97 8.85 4.18
C GLU A 51 -15.75 9.71 4.49
N LEU A 52 -14.92 10.02 3.48
CA LEU A 52 -13.78 10.92 3.63
C LEU A 52 -14.21 12.32 4.09
N VAL A 53 -15.30 12.85 3.54
CA VAL A 53 -15.86 14.14 4.00
C VAL A 53 -16.33 14.06 5.44
N LEU A 54 -17.06 12.99 5.82
CA LEU A 54 -17.56 12.80 7.19
C LEU A 54 -16.42 12.73 8.22
N GLU A 55 -15.33 12.04 7.89
CA GLU A 55 -14.14 11.94 8.76
C GLU A 55 -13.53 13.31 9.07
N GLN A 56 -13.55 14.26 8.12
CA GLN A 56 -13.07 15.63 8.38
C GLN A 56 -13.89 16.36 9.45
N PHE A 57 -15.15 15.96 9.68
CA PHE A 57 -16.02 16.51 10.73
C PHE A 57 -15.98 15.72 12.05
N GLU A 58 -15.18 14.65 12.14
CA GLU A 58 -15.02 13.90 13.38
C GLU A 58 -14.03 14.55 14.36
N ASP A 59 -13.14 15.41 13.86
CA ASP A 59 -12.17 16.13 14.68
C ASP A 59 -12.87 17.01 15.73
N LEU A 60 -12.40 16.95 16.98
CA LEU A 60 -12.99 17.65 18.11
C LEU A 60 -13.01 19.18 17.91
N LEU A 61 -11.96 19.75 17.30
CA LEU A 61 -11.87 21.19 17.02
C LEU A 61 -12.88 21.58 15.94
N VAL A 62 -13.02 20.76 14.89
CA VAL A 62 -14.01 20.97 13.84
C VAL A 62 -15.43 20.90 14.41
N ARG A 63 -15.70 19.97 15.35
CA ARG A 63 -17.00 19.89 16.04
C ARG A 63 -17.30 21.12 16.90
N ILE A 64 -16.30 21.69 17.57
CA ILE A 64 -16.46 22.94 18.33
C ILE A 64 -16.79 24.10 17.39
N LEU A 65 -16.10 24.21 16.25
CA LEU A 65 -16.38 25.23 15.23
C LEU A 65 -17.76 25.03 14.57
N LEU A 66 -18.16 23.78 14.34
CA LEU A 66 -19.49 23.46 13.80
C LEU A 66 -20.59 23.85 14.79
N LEU A 67 -20.38 23.59 16.09
CA LEU A 67 -21.30 24.04 17.14
C LEU A 67 -21.37 25.57 17.20
N ALA A 68 -20.22 26.25 17.12
CA ALA A 68 -20.15 27.71 17.06
C ALA A 68 -20.90 28.27 15.84
N ALA A 69 -20.71 27.69 14.66
CA ALA A 69 -21.41 28.06 13.43
C ALA A 69 -22.93 27.87 13.58
N LEU A 70 -23.36 26.75 14.17
CA LEU A 70 -24.77 26.46 14.39
C LEU A 70 -25.40 27.47 15.37
N VAL A 71 -24.74 27.78 16.47
CA VAL A 71 -25.30 28.76 17.42
C VAL A 71 -25.26 30.18 16.84
N SER A 72 -24.19 30.57 16.15
CA SER A 72 -24.12 31.87 15.46
C SER A 72 -25.24 32.01 14.41
N PHE A 73 -25.54 30.94 13.66
CA PHE A 73 -26.65 30.90 12.73
C PHE A 73 -28.01 31.04 13.41
N VAL A 74 -28.24 30.31 14.50
CA VAL A 74 -29.48 30.41 15.29
C VAL A 74 -29.66 31.83 15.84
N LEU A 75 -28.59 32.44 16.35
CA LEU A 75 -28.62 33.83 16.85
C LEU A 75 -28.96 34.83 15.75
N ALA A 76 -28.35 34.70 14.58
CA ALA A 76 -28.66 35.54 13.42
C ALA A 76 -30.13 35.39 12.97
N CYS A 77 -30.75 34.22 13.16
CA CYS A 77 -32.17 34.03 12.88
C CYS A 77 -33.12 34.69 13.89
N PHE A 78 -32.67 34.91 15.14
CA PHE A 78 -33.45 35.55 16.20
C PHE A 78 -33.17 37.06 16.35
N GLU A 79 -32.24 37.60 15.58
CA GLU A 79 -31.87 39.02 15.59
C GLU A 79 -32.89 39.83 14.74
N GLU A 80 -33.89 40.43 15.40
CA GLU A 80 -34.87 41.30 14.76
C GLU A 80 -34.30 42.73 14.59
N GLY A 81 -33.81 43.08 13.38
CA GLY A 81 -33.31 44.43 13.08
C GLY A 81 -32.89 44.65 11.60
N GLU A 82 -32.72 45.92 11.19
CA GLU A 82 -32.42 46.35 9.80
C GLU A 82 -31.07 45.81 9.23
N GLU A 83 -30.23 45.22 10.07
CA GLU A 83 -28.92 44.65 9.71
C GLU A 83 -28.91 43.11 9.52
N THR A 84 -30.06 42.50 9.22
CA THR A 84 -30.16 41.06 8.91
C THR A 84 -29.10 40.54 7.93
N ALA A 85 -28.68 41.32 6.92
CA ALA A 85 -27.67 40.90 5.95
C ALA A 85 -26.25 40.77 6.54
N THR A 86 -25.87 41.56 7.55
CA THR A 86 -24.53 41.50 8.18
C THR A 86 -24.49 40.42 9.27
N ALA A 87 -25.62 40.10 9.90
CA ALA A 87 -25.73 39.06 10.92
C ALA A 87 -25.35 37.65 10.40
N PHE A 88 -25.67 37.34 9.14
CA PHE A 88 -25.31 36.05 8.53
C PHE A 88 -23.85 35.94 8.08
N VAL A 89 -23.07 37.02 8.12
CA VAL A 89 -21.66 37.00 7.65
C VAL A 89 -20.81 36.09 8.54
N GLU A 90 -20.95 36.19 9.86
CA GLU A 90 -20.18 35.38 10.82
C GLU A 90 -20.38 33.86 10.63
N PRO A 91 -21.61 33.29 10.66
CA PRO A 91 -21.82 31.86 10.44
C PRO A 91 -21.45 31.42 9.02
N LEU A 92 -21.64 32.27 8.01
CA LEU A 92 -21.28 31.97 6.63
C LEU A 92 -19.76 31.86 6.44
N VAL A 93 -18.98 32.75 7.06
CA VAL A 93 -17.51 32.69 7.01
C VAL A 93 -16.99 31.44 7.71
N ILE A 94 -17.51 31.09 8.89
CA ILE A 94 -17.11 29.87 9.61
C ILE A 94 -17.43 28.62 8.75
N MET A 95 -18.63 28.55 8.17
CA MET A 95 -19.02 27.43 7.31
C MET A 95 -18.12 27.33 6.06
N LEU A 96 -17.79 28.46 5.44
CA LEU A 96 -16.88 28.50 4.28
C LEU A 96 -15.49 27.98 4.63
N ILE A 97 -14.95 28.32 5.81
CA ILE A 97 -13.65 27.80 6.29
C ILE A 97 -13.73 26.28 6.50
N LEU A 98 -14.79 25.79 7.13
CA LEU A 98 -14.97 24.35 7.35
C LEU A 98 -15.06 23.56 6.04
N VAL A 99 -15.80 24.07 5.06
CA VAL A 99 -15.88 23.46 3.72
C VAL A 99 -14.54 23.49 3.00
N ALA A 100 -13.83 24.63 3.04
CA ALA A 100 -12.50 24.74 2.44
C ALA A 100 -11.51 23.74 3.07
N ASN A 101 -11.52 23.61 4.39
CA ASN A 101 -10.70 22.64 5.11
C ASN A 101 -11.05 21.19 4.74
N ALA A 102 -12.34 20.85 4.66
CA ALA A 102 -12.78 19.52 4.27
C ALA A 102 -12.35 19.17 2.83
N ILE A 103 -12.47 20.11 1.88
CA ILE A 103 -12.01 19.93 0.49
C ILE A 103 -10.50 19.66 0.45
N VAL A 104 -9.71 20.45 1.18
CA VAL A 104 -8.25 20.27 1.25
C VAL A 104 -7.91 18.91 1.88
N GLY A 105 -8.59 18.52 2.96
CA GLY A 105 -8.39 17.22 3.62
C GLY A 105 -8.68 16.04 2.68
N VAL A 106 -9.84 16.03 2.03
CA VAL A 106 -10.23 14.96 1.07
C VAL A 106 -9.27 14.88 -0.12
N TRP A 107 -8.81 16.03 -0.63
CA TRP A 107 -7.84 16.05 -1.74
C TRP A 107 -6.48 15.48 -1.33
N GLN A 108 -6.05 15.70 -0.08
CA GLN A 108 -4.80 15.14 0.44
C GLN A 108 -4.88 13.62 0.59
N GLU A 109 -5.99 13.09 1.12
CA GLU A 109 -6.17 11.66 1.35
C GLU A 109 -6.16 10.87 0.03
N ARG A 110 -6.89 11.36 -0.99
CA ARG A 110 -7.04 10.67 -2.27
C ARG A 110 -5.72 10.48 -3.03
N ASN A 111 -4.75 11.38 -2.84
CA ASN A 111 -3.46 11.25 -3.52
C ASN A 111 -2.58 10.14 -2.90
N ALA A 112 -2.85 9.72 -1.65
CA ALA A 112 -2.06 8.71 -0.94
C ALA A 112 -2.41 7.26 -1.34
N GLU A 113 -3.66 6.97 -1.74
CA GLU A 113 -4.14 5.60 -2.04
C GLU A 113 -3.58 4.97 -3.33
N SER A 114 -2.95 5.76 -4.21
CA SER A 114 -2.49 5.30 -5.54
C SER A 114 -1.38 4.23 -5.53
N ALA A 115 -0.71 3.99 -4.40
CA ALA A 115 0.39 3.03 -4.32
C ALA A 115 -0.06 1.54 -4.33
N ILE A 116 -1.29 1.25 -3.90
CA ILE A 116 -1.82 -0.13 -3.81
C ILE A 116 -2.21 -0.67 -5.19
N GLU A 117 -2.55 0.21 -6.14
CA GLU A 117 -2.91 -0.19 -7.51
C GLU A 117 -1.72 -0.68 -8.33
N ALA A 118 -0.51 -0.23 -8.05
CA ALA A 118 0.70 -0.64 -8.77
C ALA A 118 0.98 -2.16 -8.67
N LEU A 119 0.53 -2.81 -7.59
CA LEU A 119 0.67 -4.26 -7.45
C LEU A 119 -0.25 -5.04 -8.41
N LYS A 120 -1.38 -4.46 -8.84
CA LYS A 120 -2.29 -5.07 -9.81
C LYS A 120 -1.65 -5.17 -11.20
N GLU A 121 -0.68 -4.31 -11.54
CA GLU A 121 0.05 -4.36 -12.82
C GLU A 121 0.88 -5.65 -12.99
N TYR A 122 1.15 -6.37 -11.89
CA TYR A 122 1.88 -7.64 -11.93
C TYR A 122 1.00 -8.85 -12.23
N GLU A 123 -0.33 -8.75 -12.06
CA GLU A 123 -1.25 -9.81 -12.46
C GLU A 123 -1.41 -9.81 -13.99
N PRO A 124 -1.19 -10.95 -14.68
CA PRO A 124 -1.49 -11.01 -16.10
C PRO A 124 -2.99 -10.93 -16.34
N GLU A 125 -3.41 -10.25 -17.40
CA GLU A 125 -4.84 -10.19 -17.77
C GLU A 125 -5.34 -11.58 -18.24
N MET A 126 -4.46 -12.37 -18.87
CA MET A 126 -4.79 -13.64 -19.52
C MET A 126 -3.80 -14.74 -19.14
N GLY A 127 -4.28 -15.98 -19.06
CA GLY A 127 -3.47 -17.19 -18.92
C GLY A 127 -3.85 -18.26 -19.93
N LYS A 128 -2.97 -19.25 -20.12
CA LYS A 128 -3.16 -20.37 -21.05
C LYS A 128 -3.47 -21.63 -20.24
N VAL A 129 -4.63 -22.23 -20.47
CA VAL A 129 -5.09 -23.43 -19.77
C VAL A 129 -5.45 -24.54 -20.75
N ILE A 130 -5.41 -25.78 -20.28
CA ILE A 130 -5.95 -26.96 -20.95
C ILE A 130 -7.14 -27.42 -20.11
N ARG A 131 -8.33 -27.50 -20.73
CA ARG A 131 -9.57 -28.00 -20.10
C ARG A 131 -10.29 -28.91 -21.09
N SER A 132 -11.24 -29.70 -20.61
CA SER A 132 -11.80 -30.80 -21.39
C SER A 132 -12.82 -30.36 -22.44
N ASP A 133 -13.27 -29.11 -22.38
CA ASP A 133 -14.28 -28.52 -23.26
C ASP A 133 -13.74 -28.24 -24.68
N ARG A 134 -12.43 -27.99 -24.79
CA ARG A 134 -11.77 -27.72 -26.07
C ARG A 134 -10.49 -28.53 -26.19
N LYS A 135 -10.24 -29.07 -27.39
CA LYS A 135 -8.96 -29.73 -27.69
C LYS A 135 -7.86 -28.68 -27.81
N GLY A 136 -6.83 -28.79 -26.98
CA GLY A 136 -5.63 -27.95 -27.02
C GLY A 136 -5.62 -26.84 -25.97
N VAL A 137 -4.67 -25.91 -26.14
CA VAL A 137 -4.46 -24.79 -25.22
C VAL A 137 -5.46 -23.68 -25.53
N GLN A 138 -6.17 -23.20 -24.51
CA GLN A 138 -7.06 -22.06 -24.60
C GLN A 138 -6.60 -20.89 -23.73
N ARG A 139 -6.78 -19.67 -24.23
CA ARG A 139 -6.52 -18.45 -23.46
C ARG A 139 -7.79 -18.05 -22.72
N VAL A 140 -7.69 -17.96 -21.39
CA VAL A 140 -8.76 -17.50 -20.48
C VAL A 140 -8.26 -16.31 -19.68
N ARG A 141 -9.16 -15.55 -19.07
CA ARG A 141 -8.75 -14.48 -18.15
C ARG A 141 -8.04 -15.11 -16.94
N ALA A 142 -6.98 -14.49 -16.44
CA ALA A 142 -6.24 -15.05 -15.31
C ALA A 142 -7.13 -15.24 -14.06
N ARG A 143 -8.10 -14.34 -13.85
CA ARG A 143 -9.12 -14.44 -12.78
C ARG A 143 -9.99 -15.70 -12.84
N ASP A 144 -10.13 -16.30 -14.02
CA ASP A 144 -10.98 -17.48 -14.25
C ASP A 144 -10.19 -18.80 -14.06
N ILE A 145 -8.88 -18.72 -13.73
CA ILE A 145 -8.05 -19.88 -13.42
C ILE A 145 -8.38 -20.35 -11.99
N VAL A 146 -8.53 -21.65 -11.82
CA VAL A 146 -8.86 -22.26 -10.53
C VAL A 146 -7.83 -23.32 -10.13
N PRO A 147 -7.69 -23.62 -8.82
CA PRO A 147 -6.85 -24.73 -8.38
C PRO A 147 -7.25 -26.05 -9.06
N GLY A 148 -6.27 -26.72 -9.66
CA GLY A 148 -6.45 -27.92 -10.49
C GLY A 148 -6.37 -27.68 -11.99
N ASP A 149 -6.47 -26.43 -12.47
CA ASP A 149 -6.28 -26.13 -13.89
C ASP A 149 -4.87 -26.52 -14.35
N ILE A 150 -4.78 -27.11 -15.54
CA ILE A 150 -3.51 -27.36 -16.21
C ILE A 150 -3.14 -26.11 -16.99
N VAL A 151 -2.06 -25.46 -16.60
CA VAL A 151 -1.59 -24.18 -17.13
C VAL A 151 -0.35 -24.40 -17.97
N GLU A 152 -0.33 -23.82 -19.17
CA GLU A 152 0.84 -23.78 -20.02
C GLU A 152 1.52 -22.42 -19.90
N VAL A 153 2.84 -22.42 -19.68
CA VAL A 153 3.65 -21.20 -19.66
C VAL A 153 4.81 -21.33 -20.65
N ALA A 154 5.16 -20.22 -21.29
CA ALA A 154 6.25 -20.11 -22.25
C ALA A 154 7.03 -18.82 -22.01
N VAL A 155 8.18 -18.69 -22.68
CA VAL A 155 9.02 -17.49 -22.62
C VAL A 155 8.22 -16.20 -22.81
N GLY A 156 8.44 -15.23 -21.93
CA GLY A 156 7.76 -13.94 -21.92
C GLY A 156 6.40 -13.92 -21.18
N ASP A 157 5.84 -15.08 -20.83
CA ASP A 157 4.61 -15.12 -20.05
C ASP A 157 4.87 -14.76 -18.58
N LYS A 158 3.94 -14.01 -17.99
CA LYS A 158 3.81 -13.92 -16.53
C LYS A 158 3.05 -15.15 -16.03
N VAL A 159 3.51 -15.73 -14.93
CA VAL A 159 2.87 -16.87 -14.29
C VAL A 159 1.57 -16.40 -13.62
N PRO A 160 0.40 -16.98 -13.96
CA PRO A 160 -0.89 -16.42 -13.56
C PRO A 160 -1.39 -16.87 -12.17
N ALA A 161 -0.82 -17.92 -11.61
CA ALA A 161 -1.17 -18.51 -10.32
C ALA A 161 0.03 -19.30 -9.80
N ASP A 162 0.02 -19.77 -8.56
CA ASP A 162 1.09 -20.66 -8.09
C ASP A 162 0.91 -22.06 -8.70
N LEU A 163 1.90 -22.50 -9.48
CA LEU A 163 1.86 -23.74 -10.24
C LEU A 163 2.88 -24.74 -9.70
N ARG A 164 2.46 -26.01 -9.59
CA ARG A 164 3.37 -27.14 -9.47
C ARG A 164 3.73 -27.63 -10.87
N LEU A 165 5.02 -27.63 -11.21
CA LEU A 165 5.48 -28.11 -12.52
C LEU A 165 5.14 -29.58 -12.72
N ILE A 166 4.65 -29.93 -13.90
CA ILE A 166 4.36 -31.32 -14.28
C ILE A 166 5.41 -31.79 -15.27
N GLU A 167 5.61 -31.01 -16.33
CA GLU A 167 6.46 -31.37 -17.45
C GLU A 167 7.11 -30.13 -18.03
N ILE A 168 8.41 -30.21 -18.33
CA ILE A 168 9.14 -29.17 -19.05
C ILE A 168 9.25 -29.64 -20.50
N LYS A 169 8.68 -28.87 -21.43
CA LYS A 169 8.65 -29.19 -22.87
C LYS A 169 9.94 -28.78 -23.58
N SER A 170 10.66 -27.81 -23.03
CA SER A 170 11.97 -27.36 -23.51
C SER A 170 13.12 -28.10 -22.82
N THR A 171 14.35 -27.92 -23.29
CA THR A 171 15.55 -28.48 -22.65
C THR A 171 15.73 -27.98 -21.21
N THR A 172 15.47 -26.69 -20.99
CA THR A 172 15.49 -26.08 -19.65
C THR A 172 14.34 -25.09 -19.53
N LEU A 173 13.90 -24.87 -18.28
CA LEU A 173 12.99 -23.79 -17.93
C LEU A 173 13.72 -22.84 -16.98
N ARG A 174 13.75 -21.55 -17.33
CA ARG A 174 14.34 -20.50 -16.51
C ARG A 174 13.27 -19.47 -16.17
N VAL A 175 13.24 -19.08 -14.90
CA VAL A 175 12.21 -18.17 -14.36
C VAL A 175 12.91 -17.01 -13.65
N ASP A 176 12.45 -15.80 -13.94
CA ASP A 176 12.81 -14.61 -13.18
C ASP A 176 11.89 -14.50 -11.97
N GLN A 177 12.49 -14.64 -10.77
CA GLN A 177 11.79 -14.60 -9.48
C GLN A 177 12.19 -13.36 -8.66
N SER A 178 12.71 -12.31 -9.31
CA SER A 178 13.18 -11.08 -8.68
C SER A 178 12.12 -10.42 -7.79
N ILE A 179 10.84 -10.46 -8.18
CA ILE A 179 9.74 -9.90 -7.37
C ILE A 179 9.55 -10.56 -6.00
N LEU A 180 9.98 -11.83 -5.83
CA LEU A 180 9.83 -12.59 -4.57
C LEU A 180 11.15 -12.81 -3.84
N THR A 181 12.28 -12.72 -4.54
CA THR A 181 13.60 -13.05 -4.00
C THR A 181 14.57 -11.87 -3.99
N GLY A 182 14.29 -10.80 -4.72
CA GLY A 182 15.20 -9.67 -4.93
C GLY A 182 16.38 -9.97 -5.87
N GLU A 183 16.58 -11.22 -6.26
CA GLU A 183 17.69 -11.64 -7.12
C GLU A 183 17.28 -11.61 -8.60
N SER A 184 18.03 -10.89 -9.43
CA SER A 184 17.74 -10.74 -10.88
C SER A 184 18.20 -11.92 -11.74
N VAL A 185 18.92 -12.88 -11.16
CA VAL A 185 19.43 -14.06 -11.89
C VAL A 185 18.31 -15.08 -12.07
N SER A 186 18.05 -15.46 -13.33
CA SER A 186 17.04 -16.46 -13.65
C SER A 186 17.37 -17.83 -13.03
N VAL A 187 16.39 -18.46 -12.38
CA VAL A 187 16.55 -19.76 -11.72
C VAL A 187 16.08 -20.89 -12.63
N THR A 188 16.90 -21.92 -12.77
CA THR A 188 16.52 -23.15 -13.48
C THR A 188 15.57 -23.99 -12.64
N LYS A 189 14.45 -24.40 -13.24
CA LYS A 189 13.42 -25.23 -12.59
C LYS A 189 13.51 -26.69 -13.01
N HIS A 190 12.99 -27.58 -12.17
CA HIS A 190 12.91 -29.03 -12.41
C HIS A 190 11.58 -29.59 -11.89
N THR A 191 11.23 -30.82 -12.26
CA THR A 191 9.92 -31.43 -11.91
C THR A 191 9.95 -32.27 -10.65
N ASP A 192 11.14 -32.65 -10.15
CA ASP A 192 11.29 -33.53 -8.99
C ASP A 192 10.67 -32.93 -7.71
N ALA A 193 10.17 -33.81 -6.84
CA ALA A 193 9.66 -33.43 -5.53
C ALA A 193 10.80 -32.94 -4.62
N ILE A 194 10.51 -31.94 -3.79
CA ILE A 194 11.47 -31.36 -2.85
C ILE A 194 11.14 -31.92 -1.48
N LEU A 195 12.09 -32.59 -0.84
CA LEU A 195 11.83 -33.34 0.39
C LEU A 195 11.70 -32.46 1.64
N ASP A 196 12.18 -31.21 1.57
CA ASP A 196 12.15 -30.30 2.71
C ASP A 196 10.78 -29.60 2.87
N PRO A 197 10.01 -29.88 3.94
CA PRO A 197 8.75 -29.20 4.20
C PRO A 197 8.89 -27.72 4.51
N ARG A 198 10.08 -27.28 4.95
CA ARG A 198 10.40 -25.89 5.31
C ARG A 198 11.19 -25.16 4.22
N ALA A 199 11.29 -25.74 3.03
CA ALA A 199 11.95 -25.13 1.89
C ALA A 199 11.42 -23.70 1.66
N VAL A 200 12.32 -22.73 1.61
CA VAL A 200 12.00 -21.35 1.26
C VAL A 200 11.62 -21.25 -0.22
N ASN A 201 11.01 -20.13 -0.64
CA ASN A 201 10.55 -19.97 -2.02
C ASN A 201 11.66 -20.12 -3.06
N GLN A 202 12.90 -19.78 -2.70
CA GLN A 202 14.08 -19.97 -3.55
C GLN A 202 14.42 -21.45 -3.80
N ASP A 203 14.22 -22.31 -2.80
CA ASP A 203 14.51 -23.74 -2.88
C ASP A 203 13.43 -24.53 -3.60
N LYS A 204 12.21 -23.98 -3.68
CA LYS A 204 11.04 -24.53 -4.40
C LYS A 204 11.23 -24.48 -5.94
N LYS A 205 12.25 -25.18 -6.43
CA LYS A 205 12.63 -25.30 -7.85
C LYS A 205 11.64 -26.08 -8.72
N ASN A 206 10.63 -26.69 -8.12
CA ASN A 206 9.53 -27.36 -8.82
C ASN A 206 8.22 -26.57 -8.83
N MET A 207 8.28 -25.33 -8.34
CA MET A 207 7.16 -24.39 -8.30
C MET A 207 7.41 -23.21 -9.21
N LEU A 208 6.31 -22.71 -9.79
CA LEU A 208 6.20 -21.39 -10.41
C LEU A 208 5.28 -20.55 -9.54
N PHE A 209 5.62 -19.28 -9.31
CA PHE A 209 4.85 -18.41 -8.43
C PHE A 209 4.13 -17.33 -9.22
N SER A 210 2.93 -16.97 -8.79
CA SER A 210 2.13 -15.91 -9.40
C SER A 210 2.93 -14.60 -9.50
N GLY A 211 2.84 -13.93 -10.65
CA GLY A 211 3.54 -12.66 -10.94
C GLY A 211 5.00 -12.80 -11.38
N THR A 212 5.61 -13.99 -11.25
CA THR A 212 6.97 -14.25 -11.79
C THR A 212 6.95 -14.42 -13.31
N ASN A 213 8.08 -14.17 -13.98
CA ASN A 213 8.16 -14.18 -15.45
C ASN A 213 8.99 -15.36 -15.95
N ILE A 214 8.57 -15.98 -17.06
CA ILE A 214 9.36 -17.03 -17.71
C ILE A 214 10.44 -16.39 -18.58
N ALA A 215 11.69 -16.49 -18.14
CA ALA A 215 12.85 -15.97 -18.86
C ALA A 215 13.22 -16.82 -20.09
N SER A 216 13.06 -18.15 -20.01
CA SER A 216 13.30 -19.05 -21.13
C SER A 216 12.61 -20.39 -20.93
N GLY A 217 12.22 -21.03 -22.03
CA GLY A 217 11.64 -22.36 -22.06
C GLY A 217 10.11 -22.39 -22.14
N LYS A 218 9.56 -23.60 -22.05
CA LYS A 218 8.14 -23.90 -22.11
C LYS A 218 7.82 -25.05 -21.15
N ALA A 219 6.76 -24.93 -20.37
CA ALA A 219 6.37 -25.95 -19.39
C ALA A 219 4.85 -26.02 -19.17
N LEU A 220 4.44 -27.16 -18.64
CA LEU A 220 3.10 -27.42 -18.13
C LEU A 220 3.15 -27.53 -16.61
N GLY A 221 2.19 -26.92 -15.93
CA GLY A 221 2.01 -27.01 -14.48
C GLY A 221 0.54 -27.13 -14.10
N VAL A 222 0.28 -27.61 -12.90
CA VAL A 222 -1.06 -27.60 -12.30
C VAL A 222 -1.15 -26.44 -11.32
N ALA A 223 -2.23 -25.65 -11.40
CA ALA A 223 -2.49 -24.58 -10.44
C ALA A 223 -2.78 -25.16 -9.05
N VAL A 224 -2.01 -24.78 -8.04
CA VAL A 224 -2.18 -25.30 -6.67
C VAL A 224 -2.72 -24.26 -5.70
N ALA A 225 -2.50 -22.98 -5.99
CA ALA A 225 -3.05 -21.86 -5.24
C ALA A 225 -3.33 -20.69 -6.18
N THR A 226 -4.39 -19.95 -5.87
CA THR A 226 -4.92 -18.81 -6.64
C THR A 226 -5.28 -17.67 -5.68
N GLY A 227 -5.31 -16.43 -6.19
CA GLY A 227 -5.65 -15.22 -5.44
C GLY A 227 -4.81 -15.05 -4.17
N LEU A 228 -5.47 -14.74 -3.05
CA LEU A 228 -4.84 -14.52 -1.74
C LEU A 228 -4.01 -15.71 -1.20
N ARG A 229 -4.24 -16.94 -1.71
CA ARG A 229 -3.50 -18.12 -1.23
C ARG A 229 -2.16 -18.34 -1.94
N THR A 230 -1.87 -17.56 -2.98
CA THR A 230 -0.54 -17.57 -3.63
C THR A 230 0.52 -16.95 -2.73
N GLU A 231 1.80 -17.18 -3.00
CA GLU A 231 2.90 -16.51 -2.28
C GLU A 231 2.81 -14.97 -2.41
N LEU A 232 2.47 -14.45 -3.60
CA LEU A 232 2.22 -13.03 -3.80
C LEU A 232 0.98 -12.55 -3.02
N GLY A 233 -0.07 -13.37 -2.96
CA GLY A 233 -1.28 -13.09 -2.20
C GLY A 233 -1.07 -13.05 -0.69
N LYS A 234 -0.19 -13.90 -0.16
CA LYS A 234 0.22 -13.86 1.26
C LYS A 234 0.94 -12.55 1.56
N ILE A 235 1.88 -12.11 0.71
CA ILE A 235 2.54 -10.81 0.84
C ILE A 235 1.51 -9.69 0.86
N ARG A 236 0.54 -9.69 -0.07
CA ARG A 236 -0.53 -8.68 -0.07
C ARG A 236 -1.35 -8.70 1.21
N SER A 237 -1.75 -9.87 1.70
CA SER A 237 -2.55 -9.96 2.94
C SER A 237 -1.80 -9.43 4.16
N GLN A 238 -0.48 -9.63 4.20
CA GLN A 238 0.38 -9.07 5.24
C GLN A 238 0.50 -7.56 5.12
N MET A 239 0.63 -7.03 3.89
CA MET A 239 0.66 -5.58 3.65
C MET A 239 -0.67 -4.92 4.03
N ALA A 240 -1.79 -5.52 3.67
CA ALA A 240 -3.13 -5.01 3.98
C ALA A 240 -3.45 -5.06 5.48
N ALA A 241 -2.84 -5.99 6.23
CA ALA A 241 -3.01 -6.08 7.68
C ALA A 241 -2.22 -5.02 8.46
N VAL A 242 -1.28 -4.31 7.83
CA VAL A 242 -0.53 -3.23 8.47
C VAL A 242 -1.37 -1.96 8.46
N GLU A 243 -1.91 -1.60 9.62
CA GLU A 243 -2.55 -0.30 9.79
C GLU A 243 -1.51 0.83 9.65
N PRO A 244 -1.82 1.89 8.89
CA PRO A 244 -0.92 3.02 8.76
C PRO A 244 -0.75 3.73 10.11
N GLU A 245 0.47 3.73 10.66
CA GLU A 245 0.78 4.47 11.87
C GLU A 245 0.83 5.99 11.59
N ARG A 246 0.26 6.78 12.51
CA ARG A 246 0.38 8.25 12.50
C ARG A 246 1.82 8.69 12.74
N THR A 247 2.26 9.73 12.02
CA THR A 247 3.63 10.28 12.15
C THR A 247 3.86 10.95 13.51
N PRO A 248 5.11 11.10 13.97
CA PRO A 248 5.41 11.80 15.23
C PRO A 248 4.82 13.22 15.27
N LEU A 249 4.92 13.97 14.17
CA LEU A 249 4.28 15.29 14.05
C LEU A 249 2.76 15.21 14.17
N GLN A 250 2.10 14.27 13.49
CA GLN A 250 0.65 14.08 13.59
C GLN A 250 0.22 13.78 15.02
N ARG A 251 0.90 12.87 15.72
CA ARG A 251 0.63 12.56 17.13
C ARG A 251 0.77 13.81 18.01
N LYS A 252 1.78 14.65 17.76
CA LYS A 252 1.97 15.91 18.51
C LYS A 252 0.91 16.95 18.20
N LEU A 253 0.43 17.02 16.96
CA LEU A 253 -0.68 17.88 16.58
C LEU A 253 -1.99 17.42 17.22
N ASP A 254 -2.24 16.11 17.28
CA ASP A 254 -3.41 15.55 17.97
C ASP A 254 -3.36 15.85 19.48
N GLU A 255 -2.21 15.63 20.12
CA GLU A 255 -1.98 15.98 21.53
C GLU A 255 -2.19 17.47 21.78
N PHE A 256 -1.65 18.32 20.91
CA PHE A 256 -1.82 19.77 20.98
C PHE A 256 -3.30 20.16 20.82
N GLY A 257 -4.00 19.57 19.85
CA GLY A 257 -5.42 19.82 19.61
C GLY A 257 -6.29 19.42 20.82
N GLN A 258 -5.99 18.30 21.47
CA GLN A 258 -6.65 17.88 22.70
C GLN A 258 -6.37 18.82 23.87
N GLN A 259 -5.12 19.25 24.06
CA GLN A 259 -4.74 20.20 25.11
C GLN A 259 -5.42 21.55 24.90
N LEU A 260 -5.40 22.06 23.68
CA LEU A 260 -6.04 23.32 23.30
C LEU A 260 -7.55 23.26 23.49
N SER A 261 -8.21 22.19 23.04
CA SER A 261 -9.65 21.97 23.24
C SER A 261 -10.04 21.98 24.72
N ARG A 262 -9.21 21.35 25.56
CA ARG A 262 -9.42 21.30 27.01
C ARG A 262 -9.24 22.67 27.65
N ALA A 263 -8.23 23.43 27.22
CA ALA A 263 -7.98 24.80 27.69
C ALA A 263 -9.13 25.74 27.30
N ILE A 264 -9.57 25.72 26.03
CA ILE A 264 -10.71 26.51 25.54
C ILE A 264 -11.96 26.18 26.38
N SER A 265 -12.28 24.89 26.55
CA SER A 265 -13.45 24.47 27.32
C SER A 265 -13.42 25.00 28.77
N VAL A 266 -12.26 24.93 29.44
CA VAL A 266 -12.09 25.45 30.80
C VAL A 266 -12.27 26.98 30.83
N ILE A 267 -11.70 27.71 29.87
CA ILE A 267 -11.84 29.17 29.81
C ILE A 267 -13.28 29.58 29.52
N CYS A 268 -13.96 28.90 28.59
CA CYS A 268 -15.38 29.17 28.29
C CYS A 268 -16.26 28.97 29.54
N VAL A 269 -16.06 27.88 30.28
CA VAL A 269 -16.79 27.63 31.55
C VAL A 269 -16.43 28.69 32.60
N ALA A 270 -15.16 29.06 32.73
CA ALA A 270 -14.73 30.09 33.68
C ALA A 270 -15.34 31.47 33.37
N VAL A 271 -15.31 31.88 32.10
CA VAL A 271 -15.96 33.13 31.63
C VAL A 271 -17.46 33.08 31.93
N TRP A 272 -18.11 31.95 31.68
CA TRP A 272 -19.54 31.80 31.97
C TRP A 272 -19.85 31.91 33.46
N ILE A 273 -19.08 31.24 34.33
CA ILE A 273 -19.26 31.29 35.79
C ILE A 273 -19.01 32.71 36.34
N ILE A 274 -17.97 33.39 35.88
CA ILE A 274 -17.63 34.75 36.34
C ILE A 274 -18.73 35.75 35.96
N ASN A 275 -19.31 35.58 34.77
CA ASN A 275 -20.28 36.53 34.23
C ASN A 275 -21.75 36.18 34.54
N ILE A 276 -22.02 35.04 35.19
CA ILE A 276 -23.39 34.62 35.51
C ILE A 276 -24.12 35.63 36.40
N SER A 277 -23.40 36.32 37.29
CA SER A 277 -23.95 37.38 38.15
C SER A 277 -24.26 38.67 37.39
N HIS A 278 -23.61 38.90 36.25
CA HIS A 278 -23.77 40.08 35.40
C HIS A 278 -24.79 39.88 34.26
N PHE A 279 -25.33 38.67 34.08
CA PHE A 279 -26.39 38.41 33.08
C PHE A 279 -27.68 39.19 33.33
N ALA A 280 -27.90 39.69 34.55
CA ALA A 280 -29.06 40.50 34.91
C ALA A 280 -28.81 42.02 34.83
N ASP A 281 -27.62 42.46 34.39
CA ASP A 281 -27.29 43.89 34.36
C ASP A 281 -28.10 44.66 33.29
N PRO A 282 -28.65 45.86 33.60
CA PRO A 282 -29.45 46.66 32.68
C PRO A 282 -28.72 47.10 31.41
N ALA A 283 -27.38 47.07 31.42
CA ALA A 283 -26.52 47.50 30.31
C ALA A 283 -26.69 46.64 29.03
N HIS A 284 -27.22 45.41 29.15
CA HIS A 284 -27.38 44.47 28.04
C HIS A 284 -28.85 44.25 27.63
N GLY A 285 -29.75 45.19 27.97
CA GLY A 285 -31.17 45.13 27.57
C GLY A 285 -32.10 44.45 28.59
N GLY A 286 -31.63 44.15 29.81
CA GLY A 286 -32.48 43.75 30.94
C GLY A 286 -33.11 42.35 30.88
N SER A 287 -32.80 41.54 29.85
CA SER A 287 -33.26 40.16 29.73
C SER A 287 -32.10 39.18 29.87
N TRP A 288 -32.27 38.18 30.75
CA TRP A 288 -31.28 37.12 31.00
C TRP A 288 -30.85 36.40 29.71
N LEU A 289 -31.75 36.31 28.73
CA LEU A 289 -31.49 35.70 27.43
C LEU A 289 -30.44 36.50 26.63
N HIS A 290 -30.55 37.83 26.58
CA HIS A 290 -29.60 38.68 25.84
C HIS A 290 -28.21 38.67 26.47
N GLY A 291 -28.12 38.65 27.81
CA GLY A 291 -26.86 38.46 28.52
C GLY A 291 -26.22 37.11 28.20
N ALA A 292 -26.96 36.01 28.32
CA ALA A 292 -26.45 34.68 28.01
C ALA A 292 -25.94 34.57 26.55
N VAL A 293 -26.67 35.16 25.60
CA VAL A 293 -26.29 35.23 24.19
C VAL A 293 -25.00 36.02 23.98
N TYR A 294 -24.86 37.19 24.61
CA TYR A 294 -23.67 38.03 24.49
C TYR A 294 -22.40 37.32 24.97
N TYR A 295 -22.45 36.68 26.14
CA TYR A 295 -21.31 35.96 26.69
C TYR A 295 -21.04 34.63 25.99
N PHE A 296 -22.08 33.99 25.43
CA PHE A 296 -21.89 32.86 24.52
C PHE A 296 -21.17 33.29 23.23
N LYS A 297 -21.52 34.45 22.65
CA LYS A 297 -20.82 35.02 21.49
C LYS A 297 -19.35 35.31 21.80
N ILE A 298 -19.04 35.81 22.99
CA ILE A 298 -17.65 35.97 23.47
C ILE A 298 -16.94 34.62 23.57
N ALA A 299 -17.60 33.59 24.11
CA ALA A 299 -17.01 32.25 24.24
C ALA A 299 -16.70 31.64 22.86
N VAL A 300 -17.59 31.81 21.88
CA VAL A 300 -17.38 31.40 20.49
C VAL A 300 -16.23 32.19 19.84
N ALA A 301 -16.23 33.51 19.96
CA ALA A 301 -15.17 34.36 19.41
C ALA A 301 -13.80 34.00 20.00
N LEU A 302 -13.75 33.68 21.30
CA LEU A 302 -12.54 33.22 21.97
C LEU A 302 -12.09 31.83 21.49
N ALA A 303 -13.04 30.92 21.25
CA ALA A 303 -12.73 29.60 20.70
C ALA A 303 -12.12 29.72 19.29
N VAL A 304 -12.73 30.52 18.40
CA VAL A 304 -12.20 30.79 17.05
C VAL A 304 -10.81 31.45 17.14
N ALA A 305 -10.64 32.47 17.98
CA ALA A 305 -9.36 33.17 18.13
C ALA A 305 -8.22 32.27 18.65
N ALA A 306 -8.55 31.20 19.38
CA ALA A 306 -7.57 30.29 19.94
C ALA A 306 -7.14 29.18 18.96
N ILE A 307 -7.94 28.86 17.94
CA ILE A 307 -7.66 27.77 17.00
C ILE A 307 -6.72 28.28 15.89
N PRO A 308 -5.52 27.69 15.72
CA PRO A 308 -4.61 28.09 14.66
C PRO A 308 -5.05 27.47 13.32
N GLU A 309 -6.11 28.00 12.71
CA GLU A 309 -6.69 27.45 11.47
C GLU A 309 -5.71 27.44 10.29
N GLY A 310 -4.72 28.32 10.31
CA GLY A 310 -3.65 28.35 9.31
C GLY A 310 -2.59 27.27 9.47
N LEU A 311 -2.53 26.56 10.61
CA LEU A 311 -1.47 25.60 10.90
C LEU A 311 -1.43 24.43 9.90
N PRO A 312 -2.55 23.75 9.56
CA PRO A 312 -2.55 22.68 8.57
C PRO A 312 -2.05 23.16 7.19
N ALA A 313 -2.44 24.37 6.78
CA ALA A 313 -2.02 24.96 5.50
C ALA A 313 -0.51 25.27 5.48
N VAL A 314 0.02 25.83 6.57
CA VAL A 314 1.45 26.11 6.71
C VAL A 314 2.28 24.84 6.72
N ILE A 315 1.85 23.81 7.47
CA ILE A 315 2.54 22.52 7.52
C ILE A 315 2.53 21.86 6.14
N THR A 316 1.38 21.81 5.47
CA THR A 316 1.26 21.24 4.12
C THR A 316 2.17 21.96 3.14
N THR A 317 2.18 23.29 3.16
CA THR A 317 3.02 24.10 2.27
C THR A 317 4.51 23.85 2.55
N CYS A 318 4.90 23.78 3.82
CA CYS A 318 6.27 23.47 4.22
C CYS A 318 6.72 22.08 3.73
N LEU A 319 5.88 21.05 3.96
CA LEU A 319 6.13 19.67 3.52
C LEU A 319 6.16 19.55 1.98
N ALA A 320 5.31 20.28 1.26
CA ALA A 320 5.31 20.33 -0.19
C ALA A 320 6.60 20.97 -0.75
N LEU A 321 7.05 22.07 -0.16
CA LEU A 321 8.34 22.69 -0.49
C LEU A 321 9.52 21.78 -0.15
N GLY A 322 9.44 21.03 0.96
CA GLY A 322 10.41 19.99 1.34
C GLY A 322 10.47 18.86 0.31
N THR A 323 9.32 18.34 -0.10
CA THR A 323 9.17 17.31 -1.13
C THR A 323 9.76 17.75 -2.46
N ARG A 324 9.47 18.98 -2.91
CA ARG A 324 10.06 19.54 -4.13
C ARG A 324 11.59 19.66 -4.05
N ARG A 325 12.14 20.00 -2.88
CA ARG A 325 13.60 20.05 -2.66
C ARG A 325 14.22 18.66 -2.69
N MET A 326 13.55 17.64 -2.18
CA MET A 326 14.01 16.24 -2.21
C MET A 326 13.92 15.62 -3.60
N ALA A 327 12.87 15.92 -4.38
CA ALA A 327 12.74 15.45 -5.76
C ALA A 327 13.91 15.93 -6.64
N ARG A 328 14.42 17.15 -6.41
CA ARG A 328 15.62 17.67 -7.10
C ARG A 328 16.91 16.91 -6.75
N LYS A 329 16.90 16.10 -5.68
CA LYS A 329 18.00 15.24 -5.25
C LYS A 329 17.69 13.75 -5.50
N ASN A 330 16.82 13.45 -6.46
CA ASN A 330 16.39 12.09 -6.82
C ASN A 330 15.66 11.32 -5.70
N ALA A 331 15.10 12.00 -4.70
CA ALA A 331 14.27 11.39 -3.67
C ALA A 331 12.79 11.73 -3.91
N ILE A 332 12.03 10.76 -4.42
CA ILE A 332 10.61 10.91 -4.73
C ILE A 332 9.80 10.50 -3.50
N VAL A 333 9.19 11.49 -2.84
CA VAL A 333 8.36 11.26 -1.66
C VAL A 333 6.91 11.06 -2.09
N ARG A 334 6.33 9.92 -1.72
CA ARG A 334 4.93 9.57 -2.07
C ARG A 334 3.91 10.14 -1.08
N SER A 335 4.28 10.31 0.19
CA SER A 335 3.42 10.82 1.26
C SER A 335 4.07 12.04 1.93
N LEU A 336 3.38 13.18 1.95
CA LEU A 336 3.93 14.44 2.48
C LEU A 336 4.41 14.33 3.93
N PRO A 337 3.69 13.66 4.86
CA PRO A 337 4.19 13.46 6.22
C PRO A 337 5.52 12.69 6.32
N SER A 338 5.85 11.82 5.35
CA SER A 338 7.09 11.03 5.37
C SER A 338 8.36 11.88 5.30
N VAL A 339 8.27 13.13 4.83
CA VAL A 339 9.38 14.09 4.82
C VAL A 339 9.91 14.36 6.23
N GLU A 340 9.01 14.49 7.20
CA GLU A 340 9.37 14.73 8.60
C GLU A 340 9.90 13.46 9.25
N THR A 341 9.21 12.34 9.04
CA THR A 341 9.55 11.07 9.67
C THR A 341 10.93 10.57 9.25
N LEU A 342 11.33 10.85 8.00
CA LEU A 342 12.68 10.54 7.52
C LEU A 342 13.77 11.24 8.35
N GLY A 343 13.51 12.44 8.86
CA GLY A 343 14.42 13.19 9.74
C GLY A 343 14.58 12.57 11.13
N CYS A 344 13.63 11.74 11.57
CA CYS A 344 13.65 11.04 12.85
C CYS A 344 14.13 9.59 12.74
N THR A 345 14.63 9.17 11.58
CA THR A 345 15.07 7.79 11.34
C THR A 345 16.25 7.42 12.24
N SER A 346 16.08 6.41 13.09
CA SER A 346 17.13 5.89 13.97
C SER A 346 17.83 4.63 13.43
N VAL A 347 17.14 3.87 12.57
CA VAL A 347 17.62 2.63 11.98
C VAL A 347 17.26 2.62 10.50
N ILE A 348 18.24 2.31 9.64
CA ILE A 348 18.03 2.12 8.21
C ILE A 348 18.26 0.65 7.89
N CYS A 349 17.18 -0.06 7.56
CA CYS A 349 17.25 -1.40 6.97
C CYS A 349 17.30 -1.24 5.45
N SER A 350 18.39 -1.66 4.83
CA SER A 350 18.62 -1.51 3.39
C SER A 350 18.83 -2.87 2.77
N ASP A 351 18.15 -3.11 1.64
CA ASP A 351 18.41 -4.30 0.83
C ASP A 351 19.82 -4.23 0.23
N LYS A 352 20.41 -5.40 -0.04
CA LYS A 352 21.75 -5.49 -0.63
C LYS A 352 21.70 -5.24 -2.14
N THR A 353 21.05 -6.14 -2.87
CA THR A 353 21.12 -6.20 -4.33
C THR A 353 20.29 -5.08 -4.94
N GLY A 354 20.93 -4.20 -5.72
CA GLY A 354 20.25 -3.08 -6.39
C GLY A 354 19.97 -1.86 -5.51
N THR A 355 20.32 -1.90 -4.21
CA THR A 355 20.29 -0.72 -3.33
C THR A 355 21.69 -0.39 -2.80
N LEU A 356 22.36 -1.32 -2.12
CA LEU A 356 23.76 -1.14 -1.71
C LEU A 356 24.74 -1.49 -2.84
N THR A 357 24.38 -2.44 -3.72
CA THR A 357 25.18 -2.80 -4.89
C THR A 357 24.56 -2.26 -6.17
N THR A 358 25.39 -2.08 -7.21
CA THR A 358 24.95 -1.63 -8.53
C THR A 358 24.11 -2.65 -9.30
N ASN A 359 23.93 -3.86 -8.74
CA ASN A 359 23.32 -5.02 -9.42
C ASN A 359 23.99 -5.36 -10.77
N GLN A 360 25.30 -5.12 -10.89
CA GLN A 360 26.10 -5.49 -12.05
C GLN A 360 27.18 -6.48 -11.63
N MET A 361 27.08 -7.72 -12.13
CA MET A 361 28.04 -8.77 -11.82
C MET A 361 29.33 -8.56 -12.61
N SER A 362 30.45 -8.40 -11.91
CA SER A 362 31.78 -8.26 -12.52
C SER A 362 32.75 -9.29 -11.94
N VAL A 363 33.63 -9.83 -12.79
CA VAL A 363 34.73 -10.69 -12.35
C VAL A 363 35.84 -9.78 -11.84
N CYS A 364 36.30 -10.00 -10.60
CA CYS A 364 37.37 -9.17 -10.01
C CYS A 364 38.73 -9.87 -9.98
N ARG A 365 38.74 -11.21 -9.93
CA ARG A 365 39.96 -12.03 -9.85
C ARG A 365 39.75 -13.32 -10.61
N MET A 366 40.81 -13.80 -11.25
CA MET A 366 40.88 -15.14 -11.81
C MET A 366 42.26 -15.72 -11.57
N PHE A 367 42.41 -17.02 -11.65
CA PHE A 367 43.71 -17.66 -11.56
C PHE A 367 43.81 -18.82 -12.54
N VAL A 368 45.02 -19.12 -12.96
CA VAL A 368 45.34 -20.30 -13.77
C VAL A 368 46.41 -21.12 -13.08
N VAL A 369 46.41 -22.42 -13.33
CA VAL A 369 47.49 -23.29 -12.88
C VAL A 369 48.72 -22.99 -13.72
N ALA A 370 49.77 -22.52 -13.07
CA ALA A 370 51.06 -22.27 -13.69
C ALA A 370 51.85 -23.57 -13.85
N GLU A 371 51.94 -24.34 -12.76
CA GLU A 371 52.65 -25.62 -12.66
C GLU A 371 51.93 -26.52 -11.66
N ALA A 372 51.88 -27.82 -11.94
CA ALA A 372 51.37 -28.83 -11.03
C ALA A 372 52.31 -30.05 -11.03
N GLU A 373 53.00 -30.26 -9.91
CA GLU A 373 53.84 -31.43 -9.65
C GLU A 373 53.27 -32.24 -8.47
N ALA A 374 53.76 -33.48 -8.29
CA ALA A 374 53.31 -34.35 -7.21
C ALA A 374 53.60 -33.72 -5.83
N GLY A 375 52.60 -33.05 -5.25
CA GLY A 375 52.67 -32.41 -3.94
C GLY A 375 52.79 -30.88 -3.97
N SER A 376 52.86 -30.22 -5.14
CA SER A 376 52.88 -28.75 -5.25
C SER A 376 52.04 -28.25 -6.44
N CYS A 377 51.28 -27.19 -6.23
CA CYS A 377 50.51 -26.52 -7.28
C CYS A 377 50.79 -25.01 -7.20
N ARG A 378 51.38 -24.46 -8.27
CA ARG A 378 51.64 -23.02 -8.40
C ARG A 378 50.52 -22.38 -9.20
N LEU A 379 49.89 -21.36 -8.65
CA LEU A 379 48.83 -20.59 -9.30
C LEU A 379 49.38 -19.24 -9.76
N HIS A 380 49.03 -18.84 -10.99
CA HIS A 380 49.17 -17.45 -11.44
C HIS A 380 47.82 -16.76 -11.25
N GLU A 381 47.78 -15.75 -10.40
CA GLU A 381 46.58 -14.96 -10.13
C GLU A 381 46.59 -13.66 -10.95
N PHE A 382 45.42 -13.31 -11.48
CA PHE A 382 45.15 -12.08 -12.24
C PHE A 382 44.09 -11.25 -11.51
N THR A 383 44.20 -9.93 -11.63
CA THR A 383 43.23 -8.99 -11.05
C THR A 383 42.55 -8.24 -12.18
N VAL A 384 41.26 -8.46 -12.34
CA VAL A 384 40.48 -7.87 -13.42
C VAL A 384 39.93 -6.53 -12.94
N SER A 385 40.31 -5.44 -13.62
CA SER A 385 39.72 -4.12 -13.38
C SER A 385 38.42 -3.96 -14.18
N GLY A 386 37.51 -3.12 -13.68
CA GLY A 386 36.17 -2.92 -14.26
C GLY A 386 35.04 -3.33 -13.32
N THR A 387 34.04 -2.47 -13.20
CA THR A 387 32.90 -2.64 -12.26
C THR A 387 31.55 -2.76 -12.97
N THR A 388 31.55 -2.80 -14.30
CA THR A 388 30.34 -2.82 -15.12
C THR A 388 30.38 -3.95 -16.16
N TYR A 389 29.29 -4.14 -16.90
CA TYR A 389 29.24 -5.07 -18.03
C TYR A 389 30.01 -4.60 -19.27
N ALA A 390 30.59 -3.38 -19.26
CA ALA A 390 31.41 -2.90 -20.36
C ALA A 390 32.72 -3.70 -20.45
N PRO A 391 33.19 -4.07 -21.66
CA PRO A 391 34.44 -4.79 -21.86
C PRO A 391 35.67 -3.85 -21.73
N GLU A 392 35.66 -2.99 -20.72
CA GLU A 392 36.70 -1.99 -20.45
C GLU A 392 37.38 -2.36 -19.12
N GLY A 393 38.66 -2.73 -19.19
CA GLY A 393 39.43 -3.18 -18.04
C GLY A 393 40.79 -3.76 -18.42
N GLU A 394 41.66 -3.90 -17.42
CA GLU A 394 42.99 -4.50 -17.49
C GLU A 394 42.99 -5.78 -16.63
N VAL A 395 43.88 -6.73 -16.95
CA VAL A 395 43.97 -8.07 -16.33
C VAL A 395 45.33 -8.31 -15.70
#